data_AF-A0A1T3W9Y7-F1
#
_entry.id   AF-A0A1T3W9Y7-F1
#
_cell.length_a   1.000
_cell.length_b   1.000
_cell.length_c   1.000
_cell.angle_alpha   90.00
_cell.angle_beta   90.00
_cell.angle_gamma   90.00
#
_symmetry.space_group_name_H-M   'P 1'
#
loop_
_entity.id
_entity.type
_entity.pdbx_description
1 polymer ?
#
loop_
_entity_poly.entity_id
_entity_poly.type
_entity_poly.pdbx_seq_one_letter_code
_entity_poly.pdbx_strand_id
1 'polypeptide(L)'
;MSDAADNTLAYMDQGSYLGLRALGRGPVIQYVWIYERGVDMDGLRRFHRNLSGGLLGRLVERSSIPFGRHHWVRSGEPTGIDISAVERRRDEM
;
A
#
# COMPACT_ATOMS: atom_id res chain seq x y z
N MET A 1 -3.00 -14.91 -26.69
CA MET A 1 -2.48 -13.74 -25.97
C MET A 1 -3.34 -13.58 -24.74
N SER A 2 -2.83 -13.86 -23.54
CA SER A 2 -3.55 -13.52 -22.31
C SER A 2 -3.75 -12.02 -22.35
N ASP A 3 -5.00 -11.58 -22.35
CA ASP A 3 -5.34 -10.18 -22.15
C ASP A 3 -4.73 -9.82 -20.80
N ALA A 4 -3.65 -9.04 -20.81
CA ALA A 4 -3.04 -8.59 -19.56
C ALA A 4 -4.12 -7.77 -18.86
N ALA A 5 -4.53 -8.19 -17.65
CA ALA A 5 -5.58 -7.52 -16.92
C ALA A 5 -5.34 -6.00 -16.96
N ASP A 6 -6.34 -5.23 -17.41
CA ASP A 6 -6.24 -3.77 -17.50
C ASP A 6 -5.83 -3.22 -16.14
N ASN A 7 -4.62 -2.65 -16.09
CA ASN A 7 -4.05 -2.09 -14.88
C ASN A 7 -4.32 -0.59 -14.75
N THR A 8 -5.09 0.00 -15.66
CA THR A 8 -5.44 1.41 -15.59
C THR A 8 -6.28 1.69 -14.35
N LEU A 9 -6.07 2.86 -13.71
CA LEU A 9 -6.92 3.29 -12.61
C LEU A 9 -8.37 3.43 -13.08
N ALA A 10 -9.29 2.93 -12.24
CA ALA A 10 -10.69 3.29 -12.35
C ALA A 10 -10.85 4.81 -12.21
N TYR A 11 -11.90 5.37 -12.83
CA TYR A 11 -12.10 6.82 -12.84
C TYR A 11 -12.20 7.43 -11.43
N MET A 12 -12.83 6.72 -10.50
CA MET A 12 -12.93 7.17 -9.10
C MET A 12 -11.57 7.20 -8.40
N ASP A 13 -10.71 6.19 -8.65
CA ASP A 13 -9.37 6.13 -8.07
C ASP A 13 -8.47 7.21 -8.67
N GLN A 14 -8.54 7.44 -9.99
CA GLN A 14 -7.84 8.53 -10.67
C GLN A 14 -8.24 9.89 -10.11
N GLY A 15 -9.55 10.14 -9.97
CA GLY A 15 -10.07 11.39 -9.41
C GLY A 15 -9.63 11.60 -7.96
N SER A 16 -9.68 10.56 -7.15
CA SER A 16 -9.22 10.59 -5.75
C SER A 16 -7.72 10.86 -5.66
N TYR A 17 -6.89 10.17 -6.46
CA TYR A 17 -5.45 10.37 -6.51
C TYR A 17 -5.10 11.82 -6.89
N LEU A 18 -5.70 12.33 -7.97
CA LEU A 18 -5.46 13.71 -8.41
C LEU A 18 -5.93 14.74 -7.38
N GLY A 19 -7.10 14.54 -6.79
CA GLY A 19 -7.65 15.43 -5.77
C GLY A 19 -6.77 15.50 -4.52
N LEU A 20 -6.33 14.34 -4.00
CA LEU A 20 -5.41 14.28 -2.86
C LEU A 20 -4.08 14.99 -3.13
N ARG A 21 -3.50 14.77 -4.32
CA ARG A 21 -2.26 15.44 -4.73
C ARG A 21 -2.43 16.95 -4.87
N ALA A 22 -3.51 17.41 -5.50
CA ALA A 22 -3.80 18.83 -5.66
C ALA A 22 -3.98 19.55 -4.31
N LEU A 23 -4.53 18.85 -3.32
CA LEU A 23 -4.72 19.36 -1.96
C LEU A 23 -3.50 19.18 -1.05
N GLY A 24 -2.41 18.60 -1.54
CA GLY A 24 -1.23 18.27 -0.72
C GLY A 24 -1.51 17.26 0.40
N ARG A 25 -2.51 16.39 0.22
CA ARG A 25 -2.94 15.39 1.21
C ARG A 25 -2.36 14.02 0.87
N GLY A 26 -1.76 13.36 1.86
CA GLY A 26 -1.32 11.96 1.80
C GLY A 26 -1.96 11.19 2.94
N PRO A 27 -3.22 10.71 2.80
CA PRO A 27 -3.88 9.99 3.87
C PRO A 27 -3.11 8.70 4.16
N VAL A 28 -2.73 8.54 5.43
CA VAL A 28 -2.14 7.30 5.93
C VAL A 28 -3.25 6.50 6.61
N ILE A 29 -3.35 5.23 6.25
CA ILE A 29 -4.25 4.30 6.91
C ILE A 29 -3.42 3.49 7.90
N GLN A 30 -3.81 3.54 9.18
CA GLN A 30 -3.19 2.75 10.24
C GLN A 30 -4.22 1.77 10.80
N TYR A 31 -3.81 0.52 10.94
CA TYR A 31 -4.57 -0.52 11.63
C TYR A 31 -3.80 -0.93 12.88
N VAL A 32 -4.51 -1.10 14.00
CA VAL A 32 -3.93 -1.50 15.28
C VAL A 32 -4.60 -2.79 15.73
N TRP A 33 -3.78 -3.75 16.13
CA TRP A 33 -4.23 -4.99 16.75
C TRP A 33 -3.58 -5.13 18.12
N ILE A 34 -4.39 -5.44 19.12
CA ILE A 34 -3.94 -5.73 20.48
C ILE A 34 -4.08 -7.24 20.67
N TYR A 35 -2.99 -7.89 21.07
CA TYR A 35 -2.97 -9.32 21.33
C TYR A 35 -2.95 -9.56 22.84
N GLU A 36 -3.94 -10.30 23.34
CA GLU A 36 -4.03 -10.73 24.75
C GLU A 36 -2.97 -11.80 25.12
N ARG A 37 -2.31 -12.38 24.12
CA ARG A 37 -1.28 -13.42 24.25
C ARG A 37 -0.07 -13.05 23.38
N GLY A 38 0.98 -13.86 23.45
CA GLY A 38 2.13 -13.73 22.55
C GLY A 38 1.70 -13.71 21.08
N VAL A 39 2.35 -12.86 20.29
CA VAL A 39 2.10 -12.71 18.84
C VAL A 39 2.71 -13.90 18.09
N ASP A 40 1.93 -14.53 17.22
CA ASP A 40 2.46 -15.48 16.23
C ASP A 40 3.21 -14.72 15.13
N MET A 41 4.53 -14.60 15.32
CA MET A 41 5.39 -13.87 14.40
C MET A 41 5.51 -14.54 13.02
N ASP A 42 5.40 -15.86 12.94
CA ASP A 42 5.51 -16.56 11.65
C ASP A 42 4.21 -16.44 10.85
N GLY A 43 3.07 -16.49 11.55
CA GLY A 43 1.76 -16.11 11.01
C GLY A 43 1.75 -14.68 10.49
N LEU A 44 2.26 -13.73 11.28
CA LEU A 44 2.32 -12.32 10.90
C LEU A 44 3.21 -12.10 9.65
N ARG A 45 4.38 -12.74 9.59
CA ARG A 45 5.26 -12.69 8.40
C ARG A 45 4.58 -13.27 7.15
N ARG A 46 3.84 -14.38 7.30
CA ARG A 46 3.07 -14.98 6.19
C ARG A 46 1.95 -14.05 5.73
N PHE A 47 1.22 -13.46 6.66
CA PHE A 47 0.17 -12.49 6.36
C PHE A 47 0.73 -11.28 5.61
N HIS A 48 1.84 -10.72 6.09
CA HIS A 48 2.53 -9.60 5.44
C HIS A 48 2.95 -9.92 3.99
N ARG A 49 3.54 -11.10 3.74
CA ARG A 49 3.85 -11.53 2.36
C ARG A 49 2.61 -11.66 1.49
N ASN A 50 1.52 -12.22 2.02
CA ASN A 50 0.27 -12.35 1.26
C ASN A 50 -0.34 -10.97 0.91
N LEU A 51 -0.27 -10.00 1.83
CA LEU A 51 -0.71 -8.63 1.56
C LEU A 51 0.11 -7.97 0.44
N SER A 52 1.43 -8.19 0.44
CA SER A 52 2.32 -7.67 -0.62
C SER A 52 2.06 -8.28 -2.00
N GLY A 53 1.44 -9.46 -2.06
CA GLY A 53 1.00 -10.08 -3.30
C GLY A 53 -0.40 -9.63 -3.75
N GLY A 54 -1.12 -8.88 -2.90
CA GLY A 54 -2.50 -8.47 -3.12
C GLY A 54 -2.65 -6.98 -3.41
N LEU A 55 -3.84 -6.43 -3.12
CA LEU A 55 -4.18 -5.05 -3.45
C LEU A 55 -3.29 -4.01 -2.76
N LEU A 56 -2.77 -4.33 -1.57
CA LEU A 56 -1.90 -3.47 -0.76
C LEU A 56 -0.44 -3.48 -1.22
N GLY A 57 -0.04 -4.44 -2.07
CA GLY A 57 1.28 -4.51 -2.69
C GLY A 57 1.33 -3.84 -4.06
N ARG A 58 0.61 -2.72 -4.23
CA ARG A 58 0.56 -1.98 -5.49
C ARG A 58 0.77 -0.50 -5.25
N LEU A 59 1.32 0.17 -6.26
CA LEU A 59 1.55 1.60 -6.30
C LEU A 59 0.84 2.19 -7.52
N VAL A 60 0.56 3.49 -7.46
CA VAL A 60 0.11 4.25 -8.63
C VAL A 60 1.33 4.82 -9.35
N GLU A 61 1.54 4.42 -10.60
CA GLU A 61 2.52 5.02 -11.49
C GLU A 61 1.83 5.99 -12.46
N ARG A 62 2.41 7.19 -12.62
CA ARG A 62 1.84 8.21 -13.49
C ARG A 62 2.01 7.82 -14.95
N SER A 63 1.01 8.11 -15.76
CA SER A 63 1.09 7.92 -17.20
C SER A 63 2.16 8.83 -17.82
N SER A 64 2.94 8.30 -18.75
CA SER A 64 3.89 9.06 -19.56
C SER A 64 3.22 9.90 -20.65
N ILE A 65 1.94 9.63 -20.95
CA ILE A 65 1.16 10.37 -21.94
C ILE A 65 0.43 11.53 -21.24
N PRO A 66 0.47 12.75 -21.81
CA PRO A 66 -0.32 13.87 -21.29
C PRO A 66 -1.79 13.50 -21.17
N PHE A 67 -2.37 13.73 -19.99
CA PHE A 67 -3.77 13.40 -19.66
C PHE A 67 -4.12 11.90 -19.70
N GLY A 68 -3.14 11.01 -19.88
CA GLY A 68 -3.32 9.58 -19.76
C GLY A 68 -3.68 9.17 -18.33
N ARG A 69 -4.61 8.22 -18.18
CA ARG A 69 -4.93 7.62 -16.88
C ARG A 69 -3.70 6.89 -16.34
N HIS A 70 -3.47 7.04 -15.05
CA HIS A 70 -2.38 6.37 -14.34
C HIS A 70 -2.71 4.89 -14.18
N HIS A 71 -1.71 4.11 -13.78
CA HIS A 71 -1.83 2.67 -13.73
C HIS A 71 -1.34 2.10 -12.41
N TRP A 72 -1.95 0.98 -12.02
CA TRP A 72 -1.48 0.13 -10.95
C TRP A 72 -0.23 -0.60 -11.40
N VAL A 73 0.84 -0.46 -10.61
CA VAL A 73 2.06 -1.27 -10.73
C VAL A 73 2.26 -2.05 -9.44
N ARG A 74 2.96 -3.16 -9.52
CA ARG A 74 3.36 -3.91 -8.32
C ARG A 74 4.31 -3.05 -7.49
N SER A 75 4.09 -2.97 -6.19
CA SER A 75 5.11 -2.45 -5.27
C SER A 75 6.27 -3.44 -5.28
N GLY A 76 7.51 -2.95 -5.19
CA GLY A 76 8.69 -3.82 -5.09
C GLY A 76 8.58 -4.83 -3.93
N GLU A 77 9.62 -5.64 -3.77
CA GLU A 77 9.64 -6.64 -2.72
C GLU A 77 9.42 -5.98 -1.35
N PRO A 78 8.45 -6.45 -0.54
CA PRO A 78 8.15 -5.80 0.72
C PRO A 78 9.36 -5.93 1.66
N THR A 79 9.70 -4.84 2.34
CA THR A 79 10.73 -4.87 3.39
C THR A 79 10.27 -5.76 4.55
N GLY A 80 11.20 -6.23 5.38
CA GLY A 80 10.82 -6.97 6.59
C GLY A 80 9.89 -6.17 7.51
N ILE A 81 9.19 -6.86 8.41
CA ILE A 81 8.41 -6.23 9.48
C ILE A 81 9.41 -5.56 10.44
N ASP A 82 9.25 -4.26 10.65
CA ASP A 82 9.98 -3.53 11.70
C ASP A 82 9.38 -3.85 13.08
N ILE A 83 10.24 -4.15 14.05
CA ILE A 83 9.84 -4.59 15.39
C ILE A 83 10.61 -3.77 16.42
N SER A 84 9.87 -3.06 17.27
CA SER A 84 10.41 -2.39 18.45
C SER A 84 9.90 -3.08 19.71
N ALA A 85 10.82 -3.48 20.59
CA ALA A 85 10.49 -4.00 21.92
C ALA A 85 10.11 -2.88 22.92
N VAL A 86 10.34 -1.62 22.53
CA VAL A 86 10.05 -0.43 23.34
C VAL A 86 8.95 0.37 22.66
N GLU A 87 8.04 0.92 23.45
CA GLU A 87 7.04 1.87 22.97
C GLU A 87 7.76 3.06 22.30
N ARG A 88 7.42 3.33 21.05
CA ARG A 88 7.95 4.49 20.33
C ARG A 88 6.97 5.64 20.39
N ARG A 89 7.51 6.85 20.45
CA ARG A 89 6.66 8.04 20.39
C ARG A 89 6.11 8.19 18.96
N ARG A 90 4.92 8.78 18.84
CA ARG A 90 4.23 8.94 17.55
C ARG A 90 5.04 9.76 16.54
N ASP A 91 5.82 10.72 17.01
CA ASP A 91 6.70 11.59 16.22
C ASP A 91 7.98 10.88 15.71
N GLU A 92 8.28 9.69 16.22
CA GLU A 92 9.40 8.86 15.76
C GLU A 92 8.97 7.88 14.64
N MET A 93 7.66 7.70 14.43
CA MET A 93 7.03 6.93 13.33
C MET A 93 6.89 7.75 12.07
#